data_AF-A0A0S9PXJ4-F1
#
_entry.id   AF-A0A0S9PXJ4-F1
#
_cell.length_a   1.000
_cell.length_b   1.000
_cell.length_c   1.000
_cell.angle_alpha   90.00
_cell.angle_beta   90.00
_cell.angle_gamma   90.00
#
_symmetry.space_group_name_H-M   'P 1'
#
loop_
_entity.id
_entity.type
_entity.pdbx_description
1 polymer ?
#
loop_
_entity_poly.entity_id
_entity_poly.type
_entity_poly.pdbx_seq_one_letter_code
_entity_poly.pdbx_strand_id
1 'polypeptide(L)'
;MTGTSDAFRIGGDLPVSRLGYGTMQLTGEGVWGPPEDHDGAIAVLRRAVELGVTLFDTADSYGPEVAEDLLREALHPYADDVVIATKAGLTRTGPGQWIPVGRPSYLRQQCELSLRRLGLERIDLFQLHRIDPEVALEDQVGELAALQQEGKIRHIGLSEVSVEQTRAAREVATIATVQNLYNLADRSAEELVDYCAAEGIGFIPWFPLATGALSKDDGPLAAASREHDATPSQLALAWLLRRSPVMLPIPGTRSLDHLESNTAAAGIELSDPEFEALARATA
;
A
#
# COMPACT_ATOMS: atom_id res chain seq x y z
N MET A 1 17.33 -17.33 12.49
CA MET A 1 17.47 -16.88 11.08
C MET A 1 16.19 -17.26 10.38
N THR A 2 15.14 -16.48 10.59
CA THR A 2 13.85 -16.61 9.92
C THR A 2 13.90 -15.81 8.62
N GLY A 3 13.39 -16.40 7.54
CA GLY A 3 13.68 -16.06 6.15
C GLY A 3 13.65 -14.56 5.84
N THR A 4 14.72 -14.08 5.21
CA THR A 4 14.75 -12.80 4.51
C THR A 4 13.75 -12.87 3.37
N SER A 5 12.53 -12.39 3.61
CA SER A 5 11.62 -12.07 2.51
C SER A 5 12.34 -11.08 1.60
N ASP A 6 12.49 -11.48 0.34
CA ASP A 6 13.06 -10.74 -0.77
C ASP A 6 12.73 -9.24 -0.64
N ALA A 7 13.73 -8.37 -0.57
CA ALA A 7 13.54 -6.93 -0.34
C ALA A 7 13.38 -6.20 -1.67
N PHE A 8 12.51 -5.21 -1.74
CA PHE A 8 12.42 -4.31 -2.88
C PHE A 8 13.08 -2.97 -2.55
N ARG A 9 13.55 -2.23 -3.56
CA ARG A 9 14.11 -0.88 -3.37
C ARG A 9 13.23 0.15 -4.08
N ILE A 10 12.39 0.85 -3.32
CA ILE A 10 11.58 1.95 -3.85
C ILE A 10 12.53 3.02 -4.42
N GLY A 11 12.28 3.42 -5.67
CA GLY A 11 13.15 4.37 -6.38
C GLY A 11 14.57 3.86 -6.68
N GLY A 12 14.84 2.56 -6.44
CA GLY A 12 16.16 1.93 -6.63
C GLY A 12 17.10 2.04 -5.43
N ASP A 13 16.81 2.86 -4.42
CA ASP A 13 17.70 3.13 -3.30
C ASP A 13 17.11 2.87 -1.91
N LEU A 14 15.78 2.98 -1.73
CA LEU A 14 15.11 2.84 -0.44
C LEU A 14 14.60 1.40 -0.20
N PRO A 15 15.28 0.59 0.64
CA PRO A 15 14.88 -0.79 0.85
C PRO A 15 13.60 -0.91 1.67
N VAL A 16 12.73 -1.85 1.28
CA VAL A 16 11.54 -2.26 2.04
C VAL A 16 11.34 -3.78 2.00
N SER A 17 10.74 -4.33 3.05
CA SER A 17 10.08 -5.63 3.01
C SER A 17 9.01 -5.62 1.92
N ARG A 18 8.91 -6.70 1.13
CA ARG A 18 7.89 -6.81 0.09
C ARG A 18 6.47 -6.98 0.63
N LEU A 19 6.32 -7.26 1.91
CA LEU A 19 5.03 -7.21 2.60
C LEU A 19 5.02 -6.00 3.55
N GLY A 20 4.16 -5.03 3.25
CA GLY A 20 3.95 -3.82 4.03
C GLY A 20 2.69 -3.88 4.90
N TYR A 21 2.33 -2.75 5.50
CA TYR A 21 1.12 -2.61 6.31
C TYR A 21 0.30 -1.39 5.91
N GLY A 22 -0.99 -1.60 5.60
CA GLY A 22 -1.93 -0.54 5.25
C GLY A 22 -2.75 -0.08 6.45
N THR A 23 -2.71 1.22 6.77
CA THR A 23 -3.32 1.78 7.98
C THR A 23 -4.82 2.10 7.86
N MET A 24 -5.40 2.00 6.66
CA MET A 24 -6.80 2.38 6.41
C MET A 24 -7.79 1.72 7.39
N GLN A 25 -7.56 0.44 7.71
CA GLN A 25 -8.42 -0.35 8.61
C GLN A 25 -8.32 0.06 10.07
N LEU A 26 -7.32 0.85 10.48
CA LEU A 26 -7.19 1.34 11.85
C LEU A 26 -8.17 2.48 12.16
N THR A 27 -8.75 3.11 11.15
CA THR A 27 -9.68 4.23 11.32
C THR A 27 -11.09 3.76 11.67
N GLY A 28 -11.99 4.67 12.04
CA GLY A 28 -13.37 4.33 12.39
C GLY A 28 -14.18 3.70 11.24
N GLU A 29 -15.42 3.32 11.54
CA GLU A 29 -16.33 2.70 10.58
C GLU A 29 -16.43 3.50 9.27
N GLY A 30 -16.39 2.81 8.12
CA GLY A 30 -16.43 3.46 6.81
C GLY A 30 -15.18 4.31 6.49
N VAL A 31 -14.07 4.07 7.19
CA VAL A 31 -12.81 4.82 7.10
C VAL A 31 -12.95 6.27 7.60
N TRP A 32 -13.79 6.49 8.61
CA TRP A 32 -14.16 7.82 9.08
C TRP A 32 -13.97 7.96 10.59
N GLY A 33 -13.24 8.99 11.01
CA GLY A 33 -12.99 9.28 12.41
C GLY A 33 -12.01 8.31 13.09
N PRO A 34 -11.86 8.46 14.42
CA PRO A 34 -10.94 7.67 15.24
C PRO A 34 -11.35 6.18 15.32
N PRO A 35 -10.39 5.26 15.61
CA PRO A 35 -10.70 3.89 15.98
C PRO A 35 -11.62 3.81 17.21
N GLU A 36 -12.39 2.74 17.31
CA GLU A 36 -13.08 2.35 18.54
C GLU A 36 -12.07 1.95 19.64
N ASP A 37 -11.04 1.20 19.27
CA ASP A 37 -9.94 0.79 20.15
C ASP A 37 -8.63 1.45 19.71
N HIS A 38 -8.31 2.57 20.35
CA HIS A 38 -7.10 3.35 20.08
C HIS A 38 -5.83 2.59 20.48
N ASP A 39 -5.80 2.02 21.69
CA ASP A 39 -4.62 1.33 22.22
C ASP A 39 -4.32 0.07 21.42
N GLY A 40 -5.36 -0.64 20.95
CA GLY A 40 -5.22 -1.75 20.01
C GLY A 40 -4.60 -1.32 18.67
N ALA A 41 -5.00 -0.17 18.11
CA ALA A 41 -4.40 0.36 16.89
C ALA A 41 -2.90 0.67 17.07
N ILE A 42 -2.53 1.28 18.19
CA ILE A 42 -1.12 1.54 18.54
C ILE A 42 -0.34 0.23 18.70
N ALA A 43 -0.91 -0.77 19.38
CA ALA A 43 -0.29 -2.07 19.58
C ALA A 43 -0.02 -2.79 18.25
N VAL A 44 -0.98 -2.76 17.31
CA VAL A 44 -0.83 -3.36 15.97
C VAL A 44 0.32 -2.73 15.19
N LEU A 45 0.42 -1.39 15.19
CA LEU A 45 1.50 -0.69 14.50
C LEU A 45 2.88 -1.04 15.05
N ARG A 46 3.02 -1.06 16.38
CA ARG A 46 4.28 -1.47 17.04
C ARG A 46 4.62 -2.92 16.74
N ARG A 47 3.62 -3.81 16.81
CA ARG A 47 3.80 -5.23 16.49
C ARG A 47 4.23 -5.45 15.04
N ALA A 48 3.74 -4.63 14.10
CA ALA A 48 4.13 -4.74 12.70
C ALA A 48 5.64 -4.50 12.52
N VAL A 49 6.21 -3.50 13.20
CA VAL A 49 7.66 -3.26 13.22
C VAL A 49 8.41 -4.45 13.82
N GLU A 50 7.94 -4.99 14.95
CA GLU A 50 8.56 -6.18 15.58
C GLU A 50 8.58 -7.42 14.67
N LEU A 51 7.59 -7.53 13.78
CA LEU A 51 7.47 -8.60 12.79
C LEU A 51 8.30 -8.34 11.52
N GLY A 52 9.03 -7.22 11.45
CA GLY A 52 9.91 -6.87 10.33
C GLY A 52 9.22 -6.16 9.18
N VAL A 53 8.01 -5.60 9.38
CA VAL A 53 7.38 -4.73 8.39
C VAL A 53 8.13 -3.40 8.37
N THR A 54 8.60 -3.00 7.19
CA THR A 54 9.30 -1.72 7.01
C THR A 54 8.42 -0.69 6.30
N LEU A 55 7.50 -1.10 5.41
CA LEU A 55 6.65 -0.19 4.64
C LEU A 55 5.29 0.02 5.32
N PHE A 56 5.01 1.24 5.75
CA PHE A 56 3.72 1.64 6.31
C PHE A 56 3.01 2.61 5.36
N ASP A 57 1.85 2.18 4.86
CA ASP A 57 1.03 2.96 3.93
C ASP A 57 -0.17 3.61 4.64
N THR A 58 -0.31 4.92 4.46
CA THR A 58 -1.37 5.76 5.01
C THR A 58 -1.85 6.77 3.97
N ALA A 59 -2.74 7.69 4.34
CA ALA A 59 -3.19 8.80 3.51
C ALA A 59 -3.83 9.90 4.37
N ASP A 60 -3.78 11.14 3.89
CA ASP A 60 -4.45 12.30 4.51
C ASP A 60 -5.96 12.08 4.75
N SER A 61 -6.58 11.28 3.90
CA SER A 61 -8.01 10.99 3.87
C SER A 61 -8.44 9.86 4.80
N TYR A 62 -7.51 9.11 5.40
CA TYR A 62 -7.87 8.00 6.27
C TYR A 62 -8.30 8.51 7.64
N GLY A 63 -9.58 8.33 7.96
CA GLY A 63 -10.16 8.81 9.21
C GLY A 63 -10.53 10.30 9.20
N PRO A 64 -10.40 10.99 8.06
CA PRO A 64 -9.27 11.88 7.73
C PRO A 64 -8.26 12.16 8.85
N GLU A 65 -6.98 12.23 8.49
CA GLU A 65 -5.86 12.67 9.33
C GLU A 65 -5.50 11.72 10.49
N VAL A 66 -6.47 10.95 11.00
CA VAL A 66 -6.34 10.01 12.11
C VAL A 66 -5.23 8.98 11.89
N ALA A 67 -5.14 8.39 10.69
CA ALA A 67 -4.18 7.32 10.46
C ALA A 67 -2.72 7.81 10.50
N GLU A 68 -2.46 9.05 10.06
CA GLU A 68 -1.15 9.69 10.17
C GLU A 68 -0.80 9.98 11.63
N ASP A 69 -1.77 10.47 12.41
CA ASP A 69 -1.59 10.75 13.83
C ASP A 69 -1.31 9.46 14.64
N LEU A 70 -2.04 8.37 14.36
CA LEU A 70 -1.80 7.04 14.95
C LEU A 70 -0.40 6.50 14.63
N LEU A 71 0.05 6.65 13.38
CA LEU A 71 1.40 6.23 12.97
C LEU A 71 2.49 6.96 13.74
N ARG A 72 2.35 8.29 13.87
CA ARG A 72 3.29 9.06 14.67
C ARG A 72 3.28 8.63 16.12
N GLU A 73 2.11 8.55 16.75
CA GLU A 73 2.04 8.18 18.16
C GLU A 73 2.64 6.80 18.44
N ALA A 74 2.39 5.84 17.55
CA ALA A 74 2.89 4.49 17.72
C ALA A 74 4.40 4.38 17.53
N LEU A 75 4.94 5.05 16.50
CA LEU A 75 6.25 4.74 15.94
C LEU A 75 7.27 5.88 16.02
N HIS A 76 6.89 7.12 16.38
CA HIS A 76 7.84 8.23 16.50
C HIS A 76 8.59 8.20 17.84
N PRO A 77 9.93 8.44 17.88
CA PRO A 77 10.81 8.62 16.73
C PRO A 77 10.96 7.32 15.92
N TYR A 78 10.83 7.44 14.60
CA TYR A 78 10.85 6.29 13.70
C TYR A 78 12.22 5.62 13.68
N ALA A 79 12.24 4.29 13.59
CA ALA A 79 13.48 3.55 13.34
C ALA A 79 13.95 3.80 11.90
N ASP A 80 15.26 3.66 11.66
CA ASP A 80 15.89 3.99 10.37
C ASP A 80 15.35 3.18 9.18
N ASP A 81 14.80 1.99 9.46
CA ASP A 81 14.22 1.08 8.47
C ASP A 81 12.69 1.21 8.33
N VAL A 82 12.04 2.07 9.12
CA VAL A 82 10.60 2.36 8.95
C VAL A 82 10.42 3.39 7.84
N VAL A 83 9.79 2.96 6.76
CA VAL A 83 9.45 3.75 5.58
C VAL A 83 7.99 4.17 5.64
N ILE A 84 7.74 5.48 5.64
CA ILE A 84 6.38 6.04 5.65
C ILE A 84 5.95 6.45 4.24
N ALA A 85 4.90 5.78 3.75
CA ALA A 85 4.21 6.14 2.53
C ALA A 85 2.87 6.82 2.85
N THR A 86 2.67 8.06 2.43
CA THR A 86 1.37 8.75 2.54
C THR A 86 0.90 9.26 1.18
N LYS A 87 -0.33 9.80 1.14
CA LYS A 87 -0.99 10.24 -0.09
C LYS A 87 -1.76 11.52 0.14
N ALA A 88 -1.92 12.28 -0.94
CA ALA A 88 -2.85 13.40 -1.03
C ALA A 88 -3.55 13.40 -2.39
N GLY A 89 -4.57 14.23 -2.53
CA GLY A 89 -5.32 14.40 -3.77
C GLY A 89 -6.64 13.65 -3.83
N LEU A 90 -7.08 13.06 -2.71
CA LEU A 90 -8.39 12.48 -2.55
C LEU A 90 -8.98 12.94 -1.21
N THR A 91 -9.95 13.85 -1.28
CA THR A 91 -10.58 14.43 -0.09
C THR A 91 -11.72 13.59 0.45
N ARG A 92 -12.02 13.84 1.73
CA ARG A 92 -13.09 13.22 2.50
C ARG A 92 -13.98 14.31 3.10
N THR A 93 -14.87 14.87 2.28
CA THR A 93 -15.77 15.98 2.65
C THR A 93 -16.91 15.57 3.57
N GLY A 94 -17.13 14.26 3.74
CA GLY A 94 -18.10 13.66 4.64
C GLY A 94 -17.98 12.13 4.62
N PRO A 95 -18.67 11.42 5.53
CA PRO A 95 -18.69 9.96 5.55
C PRO A 95 -19.11 9.40 4.18
N GLY A 96 -18.29 8.49 3.64
CA GLY A 96 -18.53 7.85 2.34
C GLY A 96 -18.31 8.73 1.11
N GLN A 97 -17.93 10.01 1.28
CA GLN A 97 -17.67 10.92 0.16
C GLN A 97 -16.17 10.98 -0.15
N TRP A 98 -15.79 10.56 -1.35
CA TRP A 98 -14.41 10.56 -1.82
C TRP A 98 -14.31 11.41 -3.09
N ILE A 99 -13.64 12.56 -3.01
CA ILE A 99 -13.60 13.53 -4.12
C ILE A 99 -12.14 13.82 -4.50
N PRO A 100 -11.70 13.52 -5.73
CA PRO A 100 -10.37 13.89 -6.22
C PRO A 100 -10.17 15.41 -6.16
N VAL A 101 -8.99 15.83 -5.71
CA VAL A 101 -8.57 17.25 -5.70
C VAL A 101 -7.09 17.32 -6.07
N GLY A 102 -6.81 17.51 -7.34
CA GLY A 102 -5.45 17.47 -7.89
C GLY A 102 -4.77 18.82 -7.98
N ARG A 103 -5.43 19.90 -7.56
CA ARG A 103 -4.88 21.26 -7.69
C ARG A 103 -3.51 21.35 -6.98
N PRO A 104 -2.45 21.88 -7.64
CA PRO A 104 -1.11 21.95 -7.06
C PRO A 104 -1.05 22.56 -5.65
N SER A 105 -1.80 23.64 -5.41
CA SER A 105 -1.85 24.28 -4.09
C SER A 105 -2.42 23.39 -2.99
N TYR A 106 -3.38 22.51 -3.31
CA TYR A 106 -3.93 21.52 -2.38
C TYR A 106 -2.90 20.42 -2.10
N LEU A 107 -2.28 19.85 -3.15
CA LEU A 107 -1.27 18.80 -2.99
C LEU A 107 -0.10 19.27 -2.13
N ARG A 108 0.38 20.50 -2.34
CA ARG A 108 1.39 21.14 -1.49
C ARG A 108 0.91 21.30 -0.05
N GLN A 109 -0.29 21.86 0.15
CA GLN A 109 -0.85 22.03 1.49
C GLN A 109 -0.89 20.70 2.25
N GLN A 110 -1.39 19.64 1.61
CA GLN A 110 -1.48 18.33 2.25
C GLN A 110 -0.11 17.73 2.53
N CYS A 111 0.87 17.87 1.64
CA CYS A 111 2.24 17.44 1.93
C CYS A 111 2.79 18.10 3.21
N GLU A 112 2.62 19.42 3.36
CA GLU A 112 3.06 20.16 4.56
C GLU A 112 2.32 19.73 5.83
N LEU A 113 1.03 19.42 5.71
CA LEU A 113 0.23 18.94 6.84
C LEU A 113 0.63 17.51 7.24
N SER A 114 0.82 16.60 6.27
CA SER A 114 1.32 15.25 6.51
C SER A 114 2.70 15.26 7.16
N LEU A 115 3.64 16.10 6.70
CA LEU A 115 4.95 16.29 7.36
C LEU A 115 4.78 16.65 8.84
N ARG A 116 3.89 17.61 9.14
CA ARG A 116 3.62 18.04 10.53
C ARG A 116 2.94 16.97 11.37
N ARG A 117 1.94 16.26 10.82
CA ARG A 117 1.18 15.22 11.52
C ARG A 117 2.03 14.02 11.84
N LEU A 118 2.80 13.54 10.85
CA LEU A 118 3.75 12.44 10.99
C LEU A 118 5.00 12.85 11.79
N GLY A 119 5.30 14.14 11.90
CA GLY A 119 6.52 14.60 12.58
C GLY A 119 7.78 14.28 11.78
N LEU A 120 7.69 14.41 10.46
CA LEU A 120 8.77 14.14 9.51
C LEU A 120 9.29 15.46 8.93
N GLU A 121 10.60 15.52 8.68
CA GLU A 121 11.22 16.59 7.87
C GLU A 121 11.16 16.26 6.37
N ARG A 122 11.05 14.97 6.02
CA ARG A 122 10.87 14.48 4.66
C ARG A 122 10.03 13.20 4.67
N ILE A 123 9.02 13.13 3.81
CA ILE A 123 8.21 11.92 3.57
C ILE A 123 8.98 10.98 2.63
N ASP A 124 9.05 9.69 2.95
CA ASP A 124 9.79 8.73 2.12
C ASP A 124 9.12 8.46 0.78
N LEU A 125 7.80 8.24 0.79
CA LEU A 125 7.01 8.05 -0.42
C LEU A 125 5.72 8.87 -0.32
N PHE A 126 5.55 9.81 -1.26
CA PHE A 126 4.33 10.60 -1.35
C PHE A 126 3.61 10.29 -2.66
N GLN A 127 2.36 9.84 -2.55
CA GLN A 127 1.60 9.32 -3.68
C GLN A 127 0.47 10.29 -4.06
N LEU A 128 0.29 10.54 -5.36
CA LEU A 128 -0.94 11.15 -5.85
C LEU A 128 -2.06 10.12 -5.72
N HIS A 129 -2.97 10.34 -4.75
CA HIS A 129 -3.98 9.36 -4.35
C HIS A 129 -4.99 9.12 -5.48
N ARG A 130 -5.42 10.16 -6.20
CA ARG A 130 -6.24 10.04 -7.41
C ARG A 130 -5.84 11.15 -8.37
N ILE A 131 -5.78 10.83 -9.66
CA ILE A 131 -5.70 11.87 -10.69
C ILE A 131 -7.05 12.59 -10.73
N ASP A 132 -7.02 13.90 -10.53
CA ASP A 132 -8.18 14.76 -10.71
C ASP A 132 -8.37 15.06 -12.21
N PRO A 133 -9.50 14.69 -12.82
CA PRO A 133 -9.74 14.94 -14.24
C PRO A 133 -9.89 16.44 -14.58
N GLU A 134 -10.12 17.30 -13.58
CA GLU A 134 -10.29 18.75 -13.77
C GLU A 134 -8.96 19.51 -13.76
N VAL A 135 -7.83 18.82 -13.57
CA VAL A 135 -6.49 19.41 -13.50
C VAL A 135 -5.55 18.65 -14.45
N ALA A 136 -4.73 19.37 -15.22
CA ALA A 136 -3.77 18.73 -16.12
C ALA A 136 -2.82 17.82 -15.34
N LEU A 137 -2.57 16.59 -15.83
CA LEU A 137 -1.73 15.60 -15.14
C LEU A 137 -0.34 16.17 -14.84
N GLU A 138 0.21 16.93 -15.77
CA GLU A 138 1.53 17.55 -15.70
C GLU A 138 1.61 18.57 -14.56
N ASP A 139 0.53 19.29 -14.27
CA ASP A 139 0.49 20.22 -13.14
C ASP A 139 0.46 19.46 -11.80
N GLN A 140 -0.29 18.35 -11.71
CA GLN A 140 -0.41 17.55 -10.49
C GLN A 140 0.92 16.86 -10.16
N VAL A 141 1.50 16.15 -11.14
CA VAL A 141 2.77 15.44 -11.00
C VAL A 141 3.94 16.43 -10.88
N GLY A 142 3.87 17.55 -11.60
CA GLY A 142 4.86 18.62 -11.54
C GLY A 142 4.95 19.25 -10.14
N GLU A 143 3.82 19.37 -9.42
CA GLU A 143 3.83 19.82 -8.03
C GLU A 143 4.55 18.82 -7.11
N LEU A 144 4.30 17.52 -7.27
CA LEU A 144 5.02 16.49 -6.53
C LEU A 144 6.53 16.52 -6.84
N ALA A 145 6.90 16.74 -8.11
CA ALA A 145 8.29 16.92 -8.50
C ALA A 145 8.94 18.16 -7.84
N ALA A 146 8.21 19.27 -7.73
CA ALA A 146 8.69 20.46 -7.02
C ALA A 146 8.91 20.18 -5.53
N LEU A 147 7.97 19.51 -4.86
CA LEU A 147 8.13 19.07 -3.46
C LEU A 147 9.34 18.13 -3.28
N GLN A 148 9.61 17.26 -4.25
CA GLN A 148 10.78 16.38 -4.25
C GLN A 148 12.08 17.18 -4.38
N GLN A 149 12.14 18.16 -5.29
CA GLN A 149 13.29 19.05 -5.46
C GLN A 149 13.56 19.91 -4.22
N GLU A 150 12.51 20.32 -3.51
CA GLU A 150 12.59 21.02 -2.23
C GLU A 150 13.04 20.10 -1.07
N GLY A 151 13.14 18.79 -1.31
CA GLY A 151 13.55 17.81 -0.30
C GLY A 151 12.45 17.41 0.68
N LYS A 152 11.19 17.81 0.45
CA LYS A 152 10.03 17.51 1.31
C LYS A 152 9.54 16.08 1.16
N ILE A 153 9.72 15.52 -0.04
CA ILE A 153 9.41 14.12 -0.33
C ILE A 153 10.63 13.46 -0.98
N ARG A 154 10.86 12.18 -0.73
CA ARG A 154 11.97 11.43 -1.33
C ARG A 154 11.55 10.75 -2.63
N HIS A 155 10.42 10.06 -2.66
CA HIS A 155 9.90 9.38 -3.84
C HIS A 155 8.45 9.77 -4.15
N ILE A 156 8.10 9.66 -5.43
CA ILE A 156 6.76 9.94 -5.96
C ILE A 156 6.10 8.62 -6.35
N GLY A 157 4.85 8.43 -5.94
CA GLY A 157 4.01 7.34 -6.43
C GLY A 157 2.67 7.84 -6.99
N LEU A 158 1.93 6.96 -7.63
CA LEU A 158 0.60 7.23 -8.17
C LEU A 158 -0.40 6.17 -7.68
N SER A 159 -1.69 6.47 -7.67
CA SER A 159 -2.71 5.48 -7.31
C SER A 159 -3.95 5.58 -8.21
N GLU A 160 -4.52 4.42 -8.53
CA GLU A 160 -5.63 4.22 -9.49
C GLU A 160 -5.35 4.88 -10.84
N VAL A 161 -4.29 4.41 -11.49
CA VAL A 161 -3.86 4.89 -12.80
C VAL A 161 -3.82 3.77 -13.83
N SER A 162 -3.91 4.11 -15.10
CA SER A 162 -3.62 3.18 -16.21
C SER A 162 -2.13 3.16 -16.57
N VAL A 163 -1.75 2.27 -17.49
CA VAL A 163 -0.39 2.25 -18.07
C VAL A 163 -0.11 3.55 -18.81
N GLU A 164 -1.08 4.08 -19.55
CA GLU A 164 -0.97 5.34 -20.30
C GLU A 164 -0.74 6.53 -19.37
N GLN A 165 -1.52 6.62 -18.29
CA GLN A 165 -1.34 7.68 -17.28
C GLN A 165 0.01 7.55 -16.57
N THR A 166 0.44 6.32 -16.27
CA THR A 166 1.78 6.08 -15.68
C THR A 166 2.88 6.54 -16.63
N ARG A 167 2.78 6.22 -17.93
CA ARG A 167 3.73 6.70 -18.96
C ARG A 167 3.78 8.22 -19.03
N ALA A 168 2.62 8.87 -19.11
CA ALA A 168 2.54 10.33 -19.18
C ALA A 168 3.14 11.00 -17.93
N ALA A 169 2.84 10.48 -16.73
CA ALA A 169 3.43 10.99 -15.50
C ALA A 169 4.96 10.85 -15.46
N ARG A 170 5.51 9.78 -16.07
CA ARG A 170 6.96 9.55 -16.17
C ARG A 170 7.68 10.52 -17.10
N GLU A 171 6.96 11.19 -18.01
CA GLU A 171 7.53 12.28 -18.80
C GLU A 171 7.80 13.54 -17.94
N VAL A 172 7.14 13.64 -16.78
CA VAL A 172 7.22 14.78 -15.86
C VAL A 172 8.18 14.50 -14.70
N ALA A 173 8.09 13.33 -14.08
CA ALA A 173 8.88 12.97 -12.90
C ALA A 173 9.17 11.47 -12.82
N THR A 174 10.20 11.08 -12.05
CA THR A 174 10.44 9.66 -11.75
C THR A 174 9.35 9.11 -10.85
N ILE A 175 8.57 8.17 -11.37
CA ILE A 175 7.54 7.45 -10.62
C ILE A 175 8.15 6.18 -10.02
N ALA A 176 8.21 6.11 -8.70
CA ALA A 176 8.83 5.01 -7.95
C ALA A 176 7.86 3.87 -7.64
N THR A 177 6.58 4.19 -7.44
CA THR A 177 5.53 3.19 -7.18
C THR A 177 4.21 3.54 -7.86
N VAL A 178 3.37 2.52 -8.05
CA VAL A 178 1.94 2.65 -8.37
C VAL A 178 1.12 1.78 -7.43
N GLN A 179 -0.06 2.27 -7.05
CA GLN A 179 -0.97 1.60 -6.12
C GLN A 179 -2.38 1.46 -6.70
N ASN A 180 -2.76 0.24 -7.10
CA ASN A 180 -4.04 -0.05 -7.76
C ASN A 180 -4.76 -1.26 -7.15
N LEU A 181 -6.06 -1.41 -7.44
CA LEU A 181 -6.81 -2.61 -7.07
C LEU A 181 -6.18 -3.80 -7.80
N TYR A 182 -5.74 -4.78 -7.03
CA TYR A 182 -5.26 -6.03 -7.60
C TYR A 182 -5.27 -7.10 -6.52
N ASN A 183 -5.94 -8.21 -6.80
CA ASN A 183 -5.95 -9.38 -5.95
C ASN A 183 -6.26 -10.61 -6.80
N LEU A 184 -6.36 -11.76 -6.13
CA LEU A 184 -6.68 -13.01 -6.80
C LEU A 184 -8.00 -12.93 -7.62
N ALA A 185 -9.02 -12.24 -7.11
CA ALA A 185 -10.34 -12.13 -7.74
C ALA A 185 -10.47 -10.96 -8.74
N ASP A 186 -9.71 -9.88 -8.55
CA ASP A 186 -9.68 -8.73 -9.46
C ASP A 186 -8.26 -8.55 -10.03
N ARG A 187 -8.13 -8.96 -11.29
CA ARG A 187 -6.89 -8.85 -12.07
C ARG A 187 -6.99 -7.81 -13.18
N SER A 188 -7.88 -6.83 -13.05
CA SER A 188 -8.06 -5.77 -14.06
C SER A 188 -6.78 -4.95 -14.31
N ALA A 189 -5.90 -4.84 -13.30
CA ALA A 189 -4.61 -4.16 -13.40
C ALA A 189 -3.45 -5.06 -13.90
N GLU A 190 -3.71 -6.24 -14.47
CA GLU A 190 -2.67 -7.20 -14.89
C GLU A 190 -1.60 -6.58 -15.80
N GLU A 191 -2.03 -5.84 -16.83
CA GLU A 191 -1.11 -5.17 -17.76
C GLU A 191 -0.26 -4.10 -17.08
N LEU A 192 -0.81 -3.43 -16.06
CA LEU A 192 -0.08 -2.46 -15.26
C LEU A 192 0.96 -3.15 -14.37
N VAL A 193 0.65 -4.30 -13.77
CA VAL A 193 1.62 -5.10 -13.00
C VAL A 193 2.82 -5.48 -13.88
N ASP A 194 2.57 -5.97 -15.09
CA ASP A 194 3.64 -6.36 -16.02
C ASP A 194 4.46 -5.16 -16.49
N TYR A 195 3.81 -4.02 -16.77
CA TYR A 195 4.49 -2.78 -17.10
C TYR A 195 5.39 -2.31 -15.94
N CYS A 196 4.91 -2.35 -14.70
CA CYS A 196 5.69 -1.97 -13.53
C CYS A 196 6.91 -2.87 -13.33
N ALA A 197 6.75 -4.18 -13.52
CA ALA A 197 7.84 -5.14 -13.42
C ALA A 197 8.93 -4.87 -14.48
N ALA A 198 8.52 -4.60 -15.73
CA ALA A 198 9.45 -4.28 -16.82
C ALA A 198 10.23 -2.98 -16.58
N GLU A 199 9.62 -2.00 -15.91
CA GLU A 199 10.19 -0.67 -15.69
C GLU A 199 10.85 -0.51 -14.31
N GLY A 200 10.81 -1.54 -13.45
CA GLY A 200 11.35 -1.49 -12.08
C GLY A 200 10.56 -0.59 -11.13
N ILE A 201 9.27 -0.39 -11.40
CA ILE A 201 8.35 0.42 -10.57
C ILE A 201 7.69 -0.50 -9.54
N GLY A 202 7.67 -0.11 -8.27
CA GLY A 202 6.98 -0.89 -7.23
C GLY A 202 5.46 -0.91 -7.46
N PHE A 203 4.83 -2.08 -7.38
CA PHE A 203 3.37 -2.20 -7.48
C PHE A 203 2.78 -2.55 -6.12
N ILE A 204 1.95 -1.66 -5.58
CA ILE A 204 1.31 -1.80 -4.27
C ILE A 204 -0.18 -2.19 -4.51
N PRO A 205 -0.59 -3.45 -4.32
CA PRO A 205 -1.99 -3.82 -4.44
C PRO A 205 -2.79 -3.38 -3.21
N TRP A 206 -3.88 -2.63 -3.39
CA TRP A 206 -4.88 -2.42 -2.34
C TRP A 206 -6.02 -3.46 -2.44
N PHE A 207 -6.68 -3.74 -1.31
CA PHE A 207 -7.58 -4.90 -1.11
C PHE A 207 -6.96 -6.25 -1.51
N PRO A 208 -5.74 -6.57 -1.05
CA PRO A 208 -5.06 -7.82 -1.42
C PRO A 208 -5.81 -9.09 -0.95
N LEU A 209 -6.66 -8.96 0.08
CA LEU A 209 -7.41 -10.07 0.69
C LEU A 209 -8.87 -10.15 0.26
N ALA A 210 -9.32 -9.31 -0.68
CA ALA A 210 -10.70 -9.35 -1.18
C ALA A 210 -10.91 -10.54 -2.14
N THR A 211 -10.87 -11.76 -1.58
CA THR A 211 -10.94 -13.02 -2.32
C THR A 211 -12.39 -13.46 -2.61
N GLY A 212 -13.41 -12.71 -2.19
CA GLY A 212 -14.81 -12.96 -2.56
C GLY A 212 -15.28 -14.38 -2.24
N ALA A 213 -15.83 -15.10 -3.22
CA ALA A 213 -16.33 -16.47 -3.05
C ALA A 213 -15.23 -17.53 -2.84
N LEU A 214 -13.95 -17.15 -2.96
CA LEU A 214 -12.81 -18.08 -2.93
C LEU A 214 -12.40 -18.49 -1.51
N SER A 215 -12.78 -17.71 -0.50
CA SER A 215 -12.51 -18.01 0.91
C SER A 215 -13.57 -18.91 1.56
N LYS A 216 -14.53 -19.44 0.77
CA LYS A 216 -15.49 -20.42 1.28
C LYS A 216 -14.77 -21.73 1.63
N ASP A 217 -15.31 -22.45 2.62
CA ASP A 217 -14.69 -23.64 3.22
C ASP A 217 -14.38 -24.77 2.22
N ASP A 218 -14.97 -24.75 1.03
CA ASP A 218 -14.79 -25.70 -0.08
C ASP A 218 -14.12 -25.10 -1.33
N GLY A 219 -13.65 -23.85 -1.27
CA GLY A 219 -13.00 -23.16 -2.37
C GLY A 219 -11.59 -23.70 -2.68
N PRO A 220 -11.04 -23.44 -3.90
CA PRO A 220 -9.69 -23.87 -4.27
C PRO A 220 -8.59 -23.37 -3.32
N LEU A 221 -8.76 -22.20 -2.68
CA LEU A 221 -7.87 -21.70 -1.64
C LEU A 221 -7.91 -22.59 -0.38
N ALA A 222 -9.07 -23.09 0.04
CA ALA A 222 -9.20 -23.96 1.20
C ALA A 222 -8.56 -25.34 0.99
N ALA A 223 -8.55 -25.84 -0.25
CA ALA A 223 -7.85 -27.07 -0.59
C ALA A 223 -6.32 -26.90 -0.52
N ALA A 224 -5.78 -25.85 -1.16
CA ALA A 224 -4.35 -25.53 -1.11
C ALA A 224 -3.87 -25.16 0.32
N SER A 225 -4.74 -24.55 1.12
CA SER A 225 -4.46 -24.15 2.52
C SER A 225 -4.04 -25.34 3.38
N ARG A 226 -4.63 -26.53 3.15
CA ARG A 226 -4.29 -27.76 3.88
C ARG A 226 -2.91 -28.31 3.55
N GLU A 227 -2.40 -28.06 2.35
CA GLU A 227 -1.08 -28.55 1.91
C GLU A 227 0.06 -27.71 2.53
N HIS A 228 -0.19 -26.41 2.76
CA HIS A 228 0.78 -25.47 3.34
C HIS A 228 0.61 -25.23 4.84
N ASP A 229 -0.38 -25.85 5.50
CA ASP A 229 -0.80 -25.52 6.88
C ASP A 229 -1.00 -23.99 7.06
N ALA A 230 -1.60 -23.37 6.05
CA ALA A 230 -1.72 -21.92 5.91
C ALA A 230 -3.19 -21.51 5.81
N THR A 231 -3.49 -20.25 6.15
CA THR A 231 -4.82 -19.67 5.96
C THR A 231 -5.05 -19.24 4.50
N PRO A 232 -6.32 -19.13 4.03
CA PRO A 232 -6.62 -18.58 2.72
C PRO A 232 -6.03 -17.18 2.48
N SER A 233 -6.00 -16.34 3.52
CA SER A 233 -5.38 -15.00 3.46
C SER A 233 -3.87 -15.07 3.23
N GLN A 234 -3.19 -16.00 3.91
CA GLN A 234 -1.76 -16.21 3.71
C GLN A 234 -1.46 -16.68 2.29
N LEU A 235 -2.22 -17.63 1.74
CA LEU A 235 -2.03 -18.08 0.36
C LEU A 235 -2.32 -16.97 -0.66
N ALA A 236 -3.32 -16.13 -0.42
CA ALA A 236 -3.59 -14.98 -1.29
C ALA A 236 -2.42 -13.98 -1.32
N LEU A 237 -1.83 -13.69 -0.15
CA LEU A 237 -0.65 -12.82 -0.05
C LEU A 237 0.59 -13.46 -0.67
N ALA A 238 0.82 -14.75 -0.43
CA ALA A 238 1.93 -15.49 -1.04
C ALA A 238 1.80 -15.53 -2.57
N TRP A 239 0.57 -15.69 -3.10
CA TRP A 239 0.31 -15.61 -4.53
C TRP A 239 0.66 -14.22 -5.10
N LEU A 240 0.25 -13.14 -4.42
CA LEU A 240 0.61 -11.78 -4.83
C LEU A 240 2.13 -11.56 -4.84
N LEU A 241 2.80 -11.92 -3.75
CA LEU A 241 4.26 -11.83 -3.65
C LEU A 241 4.94 -12.64 -4.75
N ARG A 242 4.39 -13.80 -5.13
CA ARG A 242 4.96 -14.57 -6.22
C ARG A 242 4.66 -13.99 -7.61
N ARG A 243 3.53 -13.32 -7.80
CA ARG A 243 3.08 -12.82 -9.11
C ARG A 243 4.09 -11.87 -9.76
N SER A 244 4.80 -11.06 -8.99
CA SER A 244 5.77 -10.12 -9.54
C SER A 244 6.84 -9.73 -8.52
N PRO A 245 8.12 -9.64 -8.90
CA PRO A 245 9.20 -9.23 -7.99
C PRO A 245 9.04 -7.79 -7.49
N VAL A 246 8.24 -6.96 -8.16
CA VAL A 246 7.94 -5.58 -7.75
C VAL A 246 6.66 -5.47 -6.91
N MET A 247 6.01 -6.59 -6.56
CA MET A 247 4.79 -6.60 -5.76
C MET A 247 5.06 -6.27 -4.29
N LEU A 248 4.27 -5.34 -3.75
CA LEU A 248 4.36 -4.79 -2.39
C LEU A 248 3.01 -4.78 -1.65
N PRO A 249 2.37 -5.93 -1.32
CA PRO A 249 1.05 -5.93 -0.68
C PRO A 249 1.07 -5.26 0.69
N ILE A 250 -0.02 -4.55 1.02
CA ILE A 250 -0.18 -3.79 2.27
C ILE A 250 -1.46 -4.21 3.03
N PRO A 251 -1.61 -5.48 3.44
CA PRO A 251 -2.81 -5.94 4.13
C PRO A 251 -3.02 -5.17 5.45
N GLY A 252 -4.10 -4.40 5.54
CA GLY A 252 -4.50 -3.71 6.76
C GLY A 252 -5.35 -4.60 7.66
N THR A 253 -5.16 -4.49 8.98
CA THR A 253 -5.97 -5.20 9.99
C THR A 253 -5.94 -4.47 11.32
N ARG A 254 -6.98 -4.69 12.14
CA ARG A 254 -7.11 -4.19 13.52
C ARG A 254 -6.72 -5.23 14.57
N SER A 255 -6.51 -6.48 14.14
CA SER A 255 -6.25 -7.64 14.99
C SER A 255 -4.78 -8.03 14.94
N LEU A 256 -4.18 -8.24 16.12
CA LEU A 256 -2.82 -8.76 16.26
C LEU A 256 -2.69 -10.16 15.64
N ASP A 257 -3.65 -11.05 15.89
CA ASP A 257 -3.63 -12.41 15.33
C ASP A 257 -3.65 -12.40 13.79
N HIS A 258 -4.46 -11.52 13.20
CA HIS A 258 -4.49 -11.34 11.75
C HIS A 258 -3.18 -10.72 11.23
N LEU A 259 -2.56 -9.81 11.98
CA LEU A 259 -1.27 -9.22 11.60
C LEU A 259 -0.18 -10.29 11.56
N GLU A 260 -0.09 -11.12 12.60
CA GLU A 260 0.87 -12.22 12.70
C GLU A 260 0.63 -13.28 11.61
N SER A 261 -0.63 -13.61 11.35
CA SER A 261 -0.99 -14.51 10.24
C SER A 261 -0.57 -13.92 8.89
N ASN A 262 -0.94 -12.67 8.59
CA ASN A 262 -0.64 -12.03 7.31
C ASN A 262 0.87 -11.91 7.07
N THR A 263 1.64 -11.50 8.09
CA THR A 263 3.11 -11.33 7.97
C THR A 263 3.83 -12.65 7.71
N ALA A 264 3.35 -13.75 8.29
CA ALA A 264 3.89 -15.08 8.03
C ALA A 264 3.70 -15.55 6.57
N ALA A 265 2.80 -14.94 5.79
CA ALA A 265 2.60 -15.28 4.38
C ALA A 265 3.86 -15.09 3.52
N ALA A 266 4.76 -14.19 3.92
CA ALA A 266 6.01 -13.95 3.19
C ALA A 266 6.98 -15.14 3.23
N GLY A 267 6.77 -16.10 4.12
CA GLY A 267 7.55 -17.35 4.19
C GLY A 267 6.97 -18.51 3.39
N ILE A 268 5.83 -18.34 2.72
CA ILE A 268 5.18 -19.40 1.95
C ILE A 268 5.69 -19.37 0.52
N GLU A 269 6.29 -20.49 0.09
CA GLU A 269 6.72 -20.69 -1.29
C GLU A 269 5.69 -21.55 -2.03
N LEU A 270 5.05 -20.96 -3.03
CA LEU A 270 4.18 -21.70 -3.94
C LEU A 270 5.02 -22.32 -5.06
N SER A 271 4.69 -23.54 -5.48
CA SER A 271 5.22 -24.22 -6.68
C SER A 271 4.46 -23.80 -7.95
N ASP A 272 5.07 -23.89 -9.15
CA ASP A 272 4.42 -23.49 -10.43
C ASP A 272 2.98 -24.03 -10.56
N PRO A 273 2.70 -25.32 -10.29
CA PRO A 273 1.34 -25.84 -10.38
C PRO A 273 0.35 -25.17 -9.42
N GLU A 274 0.76 -24.84 -8.19
CA GLU A 274 -0.10 -24.24 -7.17
C GLU A 274 -0.47 -22.79 -7.52
N PHE A 275 0.52 -21.98 -7.91
CA PHE A 275 0.28 -20.61 -8.34
C PHE A 275 -0.67 -20.54 -9.54
N GLU A 276 -0.46 -21.43 -10.50
CA GLU A 276 -1.32 -21.56 -11.68
C GLU A 276 -2.72 -22.08 -11.34
N ALA A 277 -2.84 -23.00 -10.39
CA ALA A 277 -4.15 -23.49 -9.92
C ALA A 277 -4.94 -22.38 -9.21
N LEU A 278 -4.28 -21.62 -8.34
CA LEU A 278 -4.87 -20.46 -7.67
C LEU A 278 -5.26 -19.39 -8.68
N ALA A 279 -4.42 -19.09 -9.67
CA ALA A 279 -4.73 -18.11 -10.72
C ALA A 279 -5.95 -18.50 -11.59
N ARG A 280 -6.15 -19.79 -11.85
CA ARG A 280 -7.31 -20.30 -12.63
C ARG A 280 -8.60 -20.37 -11.82
N ALA A 281 -8.50 -20.57 -10.51
CA ALA A 281 -9.66 -20.65 -9.62
C ALA A 281 -10.48 -19.34 -9.57
N THR A 282 -9.92 -18.26 -10.09
CA THR A 282 -10.39 -16.89 -9.90
C THR A 282 -10.60 -16.12 -11.21
N ALA A 283 -10.33 -16.76 -12.35
CA ALA A 283 -10.48 -16.21 -13.69
C ALA A 283 -11.91 -16.39 -14.25
#